data_AF-A0A7W0TVW0-F1
#
_entry.id   AF-A0A7W0TVW0-F1
#
_cell.length_a   1.000
_cell.length_b   1.000
_cell.length_c   1.000
_cell.angle_alpha   90.00
_cell.angle_beta   90.00
_cell.angle_gamma   90.00
#
_symmetry.space_group_name_H-M   'P 1'
#
loop_
_entity.id
_entity.type
_entity.pdbx_description
1 polymer ?
#
loop_
_entity_poly.entity_id
_entity_poly.type
_entity_poly.pdbx_seq_one_letter_code
_entity_poly.pdbx_strand_id
1 'polypeptide(L)' 'MGELEMVLGLMVVVVALAAVADKLDLPYPILLVLGGLGLAFVPGLPRVELAPELVFLLFLPPILFGAAYN' A
#
# COMPACT_ATOMS: atom_id res chain seq x y z
N MET A 1 -27.44 22.78 -14.91
CA MET A 1 -26.98 22.06 -13.71
C MET A 1 -26.24 23.07 -12.87
N GLY A 2 -26.73 23.32 -11.65
CA GLY A 2 -26.22 24.42 -10.80
C GLY A 2 -24.88 24.06 -10.17
N GLU A 3 -24.04 25.06 -9.90
CA GLU A 3 -22.74 24.85 -9.23
C GLU A 3 -22.89 24.06 -7.92
N LEU A 4 -24.01 24.25 -7.20
CA LEU A 4 -24.34 23.52 -5.98
C LEU A 4 -24.57 22.01 -6.24
N GLU A 5 -25.22 21.66 -7.35
CA GLU A 5 -25.50 20.28 -7.74
C GLU A 5 -24.20 19.53 -8.05
N MET A 6 -23.25 20.23 -8.69
CA MET A 6 -21.90 19.70 -8.95
C MET A 6 -21.13 19.48 -7.65
N VAL A 7 -21.13 20.45 -6.73
CA VAL A 7 -20.46 20.32 -5.43
C VAL A 7 -21.07 19.19 -4.60
N LEU A 8 -22.40 19.08 -4.56
CA LEU A 8 -23.09 17.99 -3.87
C LEU A 8 -22.77 16.63 -4.50
N GLY A 9 -22.76 16.54 -5.83
CA GLY A 9 -22.34 15.33 -6.55
C GLY A 9 -20.90 14.92 -6.22
N LEU A 10 -19.98 15.88 -6.16
CA LEU A 10 -18.59 15.64 -5.77
C LEU A 10 -18.48 15.17 -4.32
N MET A 11 -19.25 15.75 -3.39
CA MET A 11 -19.27 15.31 -1.99
C MET A 11 -19.73 13.86 -1.85
N VAL A 12 -20.76 13.45 -2.59
CA VAL A 12 -21.24 12.05 -2.60
C VAL A 12 -20.16 11.10 -3.09
N VAL A 13 -19.44 11.48 -4.16
CA VAL A 13 -18.32 10.69 -4.69
C VAL A 13 -17.21 10.53 -3.65
N VAL A 14 -16.83 11.62 -2.96
CA VAL A 14 -15.80 11.59 -1.91
C VAL A 14 -16.20 10.65 -0.76
N VAL A 15 -17.45 10.72 -0.30
CA VAL A 15 -17.96 9.85 0.78
C VAL A 15 -17.98 8.38 0.35
N ALA A 16 -18.40 8.09 -0.89
CA ALA A 16 -18.39 6.73 -1.42
C ALA A 16 -16.96 6.16 -1.51
N LEU A 17 -15.99 6.97 -1.98
CA LEU A 17 -14.59 6.57 -2.06
C LEU A 17 -13.99 6.33 -0.67
N ALA A 18 -14.27 7.20 0.31
CA ALA A 18 -13.82 7.02 1.68
C ALA A 18 -14.38 5.73 2.31
N ALA A 19 -15.67 5.45 2.11
CA ALA A 19 -16.30 4.22 2.59
C ALA A 19 -15.72 2.95 1.94
N VAL A 20 -15.35 3.01 0.65
CA VAL A 20 -14.68 1.90 -0.04
C VAL A 20 -13.24 1.72 0.47
N ALA A 21 -12.52 2.81 0.73
CA ALA A 21 -11.17 2.77 1.28
C ALA A 21 -11.15 2.15 2.68
N ASP A 22 -12.08 2.55 3.55
CA ASP A 22 -12.28 1.94 4.88
C ASP A 22 -12.65 0.47 4.76
N LYS A 23 -13.55 0.12 3.84
CA LYS A 23 -14.04 -1.25 3.67
C LYS A 23 -12.99 -2.22 3.14
N LEU A 24 -11.93 -1.70 2.51
CA LEU A 24 -10.84 -2.55 2.08
C LEU A 24 -10.01 -3.06 3.26
N ASP A 25 -10.01 -2.37 4.42
CA ASP A 25 -9.46 -2.70 5.76
C ASP A 25 -8.26 -3.67 5.81
N LEU A 26 -7.46 -3.69 4.75
CA LEU A 26 -6.32 -4.55 4.59
C LEU A 26 -5.13 -3.67 4.91
N PRO A 27 -4.39 -3.98 5.98
CA PRO A 27 -3.11 -3.38 6.20
C PRO A 27 -2.34 -3.42 4.88
N TYR A 28 -1.86 -2.26 4.45
CA TYR A 28 -1.05 -2.12 3.25
C TYR A 28 0.04 -3.21 3.12
N PRO A 29 0.68 -3.66 4.22
CA PRO A 29 1.58 -4.82 4.19
C PRO A 29 0.95 -6.12 3.64
N ILE A 30 -0.30 -6.44 3.95
CA ILE A 30 -0.97 -7.67 3.47
C ILE A 30 -1.14 -7.62 1.95
N LEU A 31 -1.56 -6.47 1.41
CA LEU A 31 -1.70 -6.28 -0.04
C LEU A 31 -0.34 -6.42 -0.76
N LEU A 32 0.71 -5.81 -0.19
CA LEU A 32 2.06 -5.93 -0.73
C LEU A 32 2.59 -7.37 -0.70
N VAL A 33 2.35 -8.10 0.39
CA VAL A 33 2.76 -9.50 0.52
C VAL A 33 2.05 -10.38 -0.50
N LEU A 34 0.73 -10.25 -0.63
CA LEU A 34 -0.05 -11.00 -1.63
C LEU A 34 0.36 -10.65 -3.05
N GLY A 35 0.63 -9.37 -3.34
CA GLY A 35 1.14 -8.93 -4.63
C GLY A 35 2.51 -9.53 -4.97
N GLY A 36 3.45 -9.50 -4.01
CA GLY A 36 4.77 -10.13 -4.17
C GLY A 36 4.67 -11.65 -4.36
N LEU A 37 3.76 -12.30 -3.63
CA LEU A 37 3.49 -13.74 -3.77
C LEU A 37 2.93 -14.07 -5.16
N GLY A 38 1.99 -13.26 -5.66
CA GLY A 38 1.43 -13.40 -7.01
C GLY A 38 2.50 -13.22 -8.09
N LEU A 39 3.37 -12.21 -7.95
CA LEU A 39 4.49 -11.97 -8.87
C LEU A 39 5.47 -13.14 -8.91
N ALA A 40 5.65 -13.88 -7.81
CA ALA A 40 6.54 -15.05 -7.78
C ALA A 40 6.11 -16.20 -8.71
N PHE A 41 4.83 -16.25 -9.10
CA PHE A 41 4.31 -17.25 -10.04
C PHE A 41 4.46 -16.87 -11.50
N VAL A 42 4.86 -15.62 -11.81
CA VAL A 42 5.00 -15.16 -13.19
C VAL A 42 6.31 -15.69 -13.78
N PRO A 43 6.26 -16.56 -14.81
CA PRO A 43 7.46 -17.13 -15.41
C PRO A 43 8.21 -16.07 -16.22
N GLY A 44 9.54 -16.04 -16.09
CA GLY A 44 10.40 -15.10 -16.82
C GLY A 44 10.75 -13.81 -16.07
N LEU A 45 10.31 -13.64 -14.82
CA LEU A 45 10.84 -12.56 -14.00
C LEU A 45 12.33 -12.76 -13.69
N PRO A 46 13.13 -11.68 -13.74
CA PRO A 46 14.52 -11.74 -13.31
C PRO A 46 14.59 -12.07 -11.82
N ARG A 47 15.51 -12.98 -11.46
CA ARG A 47 15.84 -13.21 -10.05
C ARG A 47 16.54 -11.98 -9.51
N VAL A 48 15.80 -11.19 -8.73
CA VAL A 48 16.36 -10.06 -8.00
C VAL A 48 16.93 -10.59 -6.69
N GLU A 49 18.25 -10.71 -6.63
CA GLU A 49 18.97 -10.99 -5.38
C GLU A 49 19.39 -9.66 -4.76
N LEU A 50 18.85 -9.35 -3.59
CA LEU A 50 19.23 -8.16 -2.83
C LEU A 50 20.52 -8.46 -2.06
N ALA A 51 21.52 -7.58 -2.20
CA ALA A 51 22.75 -7.67 -1.41
C ALA A 51 22.40 -7.53 0.08
N PRO A 52 22.86 -8.45 0.95
CA PRO A 52 22.56 -8.42 2.39
C PRO A 52 22.88 -7.07 3.04
N GLU A 53 23.96 -6.42 2.60
CA GLU A 53 24.40 -5.11 3.11
C GLU A 53 23.36 -4.03 2.85
N LEU A 54 22.68 -4.06 1.70
CA LEU A 54 21.60 -3.13 1.38
C LEU A 54 20.38 -3.35 2.27
N VAL A 55 20.05 -4.61 2.58
CA VAL A 55 18.94 -4.95 3.48
C VAL A 55 19.22 -4.39 4.88
N PHE A 56 20.43 -4.63 5.39
CA PHE A 56 20.84 -4.13 6.69
C PHE A 56 20.93 -2.61 6.77
N LEU A 57 21.35 -1.92 5.71
CA LEU A 57 21.46 -0.45 5.75
C LEU A 57 20.10 0.25 5.59
N LEU A 58 19.23 -0.27 4.72
CA LEU A 58 18.02 0.45 4.33
C LEU A 58 16.78 0.04 5.13
N PHE A 59 16.65 -1.24 5.49
CA PHE A 59 15.44 -1.76 6.13
C PHE A 59 15.61 -1.92 7.64
N LEU A 60 16.78 -2.41 8.09
CA LEU A 60 16.99 -2.66 9.52
C LEU A 60 16.85 -1.38 10.38
N PRO A 61 17.44 -0.22 10.05
CA PRO A 61 17.39 0.95 10.94
C PRO A 61 15.97 1.50 11.12
N PRO A 62 15.16 1.68 10.06
CA PRO A 62 13.74 2.06 10.20
C PRO A 62 12.93 1.04 11.01
N ILE A 63 13.15 -0.26 10.79
CA ILE A 63 12.43 -1.33 11.51
C ILE A 63 12.77 -1.30 13.01
N LEU A 64 14.07 -1.21 13.34
CA LEU A 64 14.52 -1.14 14.73
C LEU A 64 14.06 0.13 15.43
N PHE A 65 14.11 1.28 14.76
CA PHE A 65 13.64 2.54 15.33
C PHE A 65 12.12 2.50 15.56
N GLY A 66 11.35 1.99 14.59
CA GLY A 66 9.90 1.78 14.74
C GLY A 66 9.54 0.80 15.86
N ALA A 67 10.31 -0.28 16.03
CA ALA A 67 10.10 -1.27 17.09
C ALA A 67 10.55 -0.78 18.48
N ALA A 68 11.48 0.18 18.55
CA ALA A 68 11.93 0.76 19.82
C ALA A 68 11.02 1.89 20.32
N TYR A 69 10.30 2.55 19.41
CA TYR A 69 9.40 3.67 19.72
C TYR A 69 7.95 3.25 20.03
N ASN A 70 7.60 1.99 19.79
CA ASN A 70 6.28 1.39 20.01
C ASN A 70 6.37 0.35 21.13
#